data_AF-A0A482WGN4-F1
#
_entry.id   AF-A0A482WGN4-F1
#
_cell.length_a   1.000
_cell.length_b   1.000
_cell.length_c   1.000
_cell.angle_alpha   90.00
_cell.angle_beta   90.00
_cell.angle_gamma   90.00
#
_symmetry.space_group_name_H-M   'P 1'
#
loop_
_entity.id
_entity.type
_entity.pdbx_description
1 polymer ?
#
loop_
_entity_poly.entity_id
_entity_poly.type
_entity_poly.pdbx_seq_one_letter_code
_entity_poly.pdbx_strand_id
1 'polypeptide(L)'
;MWYLLIALCSHPYYGSPYGVLCLLLHMTLLNGFLSALLFDAAFLQDIFTVNWNNFLEFGDFVELDCDVDDGGIDQSDISTEYIDIIMYVEYQSALVSSGMLVSFDLDGNIGNGSSKTMLTRRNWVLRFSIVLNLVVLFYFGTHIASKNGGMDIIEELQQSGRELAAMEEEMAQEGGRRLNGVQSMPSAAALVVHTSPQQGTTSQSVSDKRQTRLSTTAASTTERKETSSGGSGGGGGTVSALPQSEATLQMLIPCHDRDALPFTGQRGDFWVLYNYVAAARRPHCWESVTYTTHADYTFLDNLQPLLDRWRGPVSLALYAPGTDFAQTLNTIRYLKDCGSDLVNEFVTFHIYFPSKHIPKQIPRGDAILAEPGSTNCSLPPPWLNQTAGALYKTRKKLLYPVNVGRNIARESATTHFVLPSDIELYPSPGLIPEFLAMVLRQEPPLLRKNPKVFVLSIFELESNMHLPVNKNELVSMVRNGSAISFHKKVCPGCHNVPKSKEWLNTAPSASAQMRVFHIGKRTGYFVHWEPIFIGTNHDPFYDERLSWEGKSDKMTQGYTLCVLDYEFHILDSAFLVHKPGIKTLKKDPARAALSAKSNALISRVIFPELKVLYGTRRGCAV
;
A
#
# COMPACT_ATOMS: atom_id res chain seq x y z
N MET A 1 24.42 -37.09 -44.31
CA MET A 1 24.41 -37.56 -42.90
C MET A 1 23.42 -36.79 -42.04
N TRP A 2 23.59 -35.49 -41.76
CA TRP A 2 22.72 -34.73 -40.83
C TRP A 2 21.20 -34.90 -41.09
N TYR A 3 20.74 -34.81 -42.33
CA TYR A 3 19.31 -35.02 -42.68
C TYR A 3 18.76 -36.43 -42.41
N LEU A 4 19.61 -37.45 -42.19
CA LEU A 4 19.17 -38.82 -41.90
C LEU A 4 18.95 -39.06 -40.40
N LEU A 5 19.57 -38.25 -39.52
CA LEU A 5 19.42 -38.35 -38.07
C LEU A 5 18.09 -37.76 -37.59
N ILE A 6 17.67 -36.63 -38.17
CA ILE A 6 16.41 -35.93 -37.83
C ILE A 6 15.18 -36.79 -38.12
N ALA A 7 15.24 -37.64 -39.16
CA ALA A 7 14.16 -38.52 -39.55
C ALA A 7 13.85 -39.63 -38.51
N LEU A 8 14.84 -40.05 -37.71
CA LEU A 8 14.68 -41.17 -36.75
C LEU A 8 14.05 -40.76 -35.40
N CYS A 9 13.99 -39.47 -35.08
CA CYS A 9 13.34 -38.96 -33.86
C CYS A 9 11.90 -38.44 -34.12
N SER A 10 11.35 -38.68 -35.30
CA SER A 10 10.10 -38.06 -35.77
C SER A 10 8.86 -38.99 -35.73
N HIS A 11 8.80 -39.93 -34.77
CA HIS A 11 7.59 -40.74 -34.51
C HIS A 11 7.33 -40.94 -33.00
N PRO A 12 6.06 -40.95 -32.53
CA PRO A 12 5.73 -40.89 -31.12
C PRO A 12 5.55 -42.27 -30.46
N TYR A 13 6.58 -42.76 -29.77
CA TYR A 13 6.43 -43.79 -28.72
C TYR A 13 7.42 -43.51 -27.57
N TYR A 14 6.96 -42.79 -26.55
CA TYR A 14 7.66 -42.68 -25.27
C TYR A 14 7.40 -43.95 -24.46
N GLY A 15 8.47 -44.62 -24.00
CA GLY A 15 8.37 -45.87 -23.23
C GLY A 15 9.41 -46.93 -23.57
N SER A 16 10.69 -46.55 -23.73
CA SER A 16 11.78 -47.49 -24.01
C SER A 16 13.16 -46.91 -23.63
N PRO A 17 14.12 -47.69 -23.10
CA PRO A 17 15.39 -47.17 -22.57
C PRO A 17 16.34 -46.51 -23.61
N TYR A 18 16.04 -46.59 -24.90
CA TYR A 18 16.89 -46.02 -25.97
C TYR A 18 17.00 -44.48 -25.95
N GLY A 19 16.07 -43.76 -25.30
CA GLY A 19 16.12 -42.30 -25.18
C GLY A 19 17.36 -41.79 -24.43
N VAL A 20 17.73 -42.46 -23.34
CA VAL A 20 18.89 -42.09 -22.49
C VAL A 20 20.21 -42.27 -23.25
N LEU A 21 20.30 -43.32 -24.07
CA LEU A 21 21.48 -43.61 -24.88
C LEU A 21 21.76 -42.52 -25.92
N CYS A 22 20.72 -41.90 -26.46
CA CYS A 22 20.84 -40.80 -27.43
C CYS A 22 21.39 -39.52 -26.78
N LEU A 23 20.94 -39.19 -25.57
CA LEU A 23 21.47 -38.07 -24.76
C LEU A 23 22.94 -38.26 -24.38
N LEU A 24 23.33 -39.48 -23.98
CA LEU A 24 24.72 -39.81 -23.65
C LEU A 24 25.66 -39.71 -24.88
N LEU A 25 25.20 -40.10 -26.07
CA LEU A 25 25.94 -39.88 -27.32
C LEU A 25 26.10 -38.38 -27.62
N HIS A 26 25.05 -37.58 -27.39
CA HIS A 26 25.09 -36.14 -27.64
C HIS A 26 26.11 -35.42 -26.75
N MET A 27 26.18 -35.79 -25.46
CA MET A 27 27.14 -35.21 -24.51
C MET A 27 28.59 -35.66 -24.76
N THR A 28 28.81 -36.93 -25.14
CA THR A 28 30.17 -37.40 -25.49
C THR A 28 30.68 -36.77 -26.79
N LEU A 29 29.81 -36.55 -27.78
CA LEU A 29 30.17 -35.83 -29.01
C LEU A 29 30.46 -34.34 -28.78
N LEU A 30 29.69 -33.65 -27.92
CA LEU A 30 30.00 -32.26 -27.55
C LEU A 30 31.35 -32.15 -26.81
N ASN A 31 31.59 -33.00 -25.81
CA ASN A 31 32.84 -32.98 -25.06
C ASN A 31 34.04 -33.30 -25.96
N GLY A 32 33.92 -34.27 -26.87
CA GLY A 32 34.96 -34.53 -27.88
C GLY A 32 35.24 -33.32 -28.79
N PHE A 33 34.22 -32.54 -29.14
CA PHE A 33 34.37 -31.33 -29.94
C PHE A 33 35.05 -30.18 -29.18
N LEU A 34 34.77 -30.02 -27.88
CA LEU A 34 35.48 -29.05 -27.02
C LEU A 34 36.94 -29.46 -26.81
N SER A 35 37.22 -30.73 -26.55
CA SER A 35 38.60 -31.23 -26.40
C SER A 35 39.44 -31.04 -27.67
N ALA A 36 38.84 -31.20 -28.85
CA ALA A 36 39.50 -30.99 -30.14
C ALA A 36 39.80 -29.52 -30.48
N LEU A 37 39.24 -28.55 -29.74
CA LEU A 37 39.41 -27.11 -29.99
C LEU A 37 40.49 -26.43 -29.13
N LEU A 38 41.18 -27.17 -28.25
CA LEU A 38 42.01 -26.57 -27.19
C LEU A 38 43.48 -26.99 -27.12
N PHE A 39 44.00 -27.89 -27.98
CA PHE A 39 45.41 -28.32 -27.90
C PHE A 39 46.15 -28.42 -29.25
N ASP A 40 47.07 -27.47 -29.48
CA ASP A 40 48.40 -27.66 -30.11
C ASP A 40 49.17 -26.31 -30.05
N ALA A 41 50.40 -26.18 -29.55
CA ALA A 41 51.23 -27.14 -28.80
C ALA A 41 52.29 -26.40 -27.92
N ALA A 42 52.75 -27.08 -26.87
CA ALA A 42 54.08 -26.98 -26.23
C ALA A 42 54.70 -25.60 -25.88
N PHE A 43 54.30 -25.02 -24.73
CA PHE A 43 55.23 -24.37 -23.79
C PHE A 43 54.63 -24.39 -22.37
N LEU A 44 55.46 -24.26 -21.31
CA LEU A 44 55.12 -24.39 -19.87
C LEU A 44 55.01 -25.82 -19.28
N GLN A 45 55.92 -26.72 -19.66
CA GLN A 45 56.25 -27.89 -18.84
C GLN A 45 57.37 -27.54 -17.83
N ASP A 46 57.09 -26.67 -16.85
CA ASP A 46 58.05 -26.38 -15.75
C ASP A 46 57.46 -25.57 -14.54
N ILE A 47 56.14 -25.37 -14.45
CA ILE A 47 55.52 -24.57 -13.38
C ILE A 47 54.42 -25.37 -12.65
N PHE A 48 54.64 -25.57 -11.34
CA PHE A 48 53.80 -26.26 -10.34
C PHE A 48 53.64 -27.80 -10.45
N THR A 49 54.66 -28.51 -9.98
CA THR A 49 54.54 -29.88 -9.44
C THR A 49 54.37 -29.86 -7.92
N VAL A 50 53.13 -29.84 -7.40
CA VAL A 50 52.84 -30.09 -5.97
C VAL A 50 51.72 -31.12 -5.78
N ASN A 51 52.07 -32.12 -5.00
CA ASN A 51 51.36 -33.35 -4.60
C ASN A 51 49.89 -33.18 -4.15
N TRP A 52 48.97 -33.96 -4.75
CA TRP A 52 47.58 -34.13 -4.28
C TRP A 52 47.48 -35.22 -3.21
N ASN A 53 47.87 -34.90 -1.97
CA ASN A 53 47.69 -35.76 -0.80
C ASN A 53 47.51 -34.91 0.47
N ASN A 54 46.27 -34.45 0.73
CA ASN A 54 45.72 -34.03 2.04
C ASN A 54 44.32 -33.38 1.86
N PHE A 55 43.33 -34.15 1.40
CA PHE A 55 41.91 -33.75 1.49
C PHE A 55 40.99 -34.99 1.60
N LEU A 56 41.36 -35.90 2.49
CA LEU A 56 40.45 -36.80 3.20
C LEU A 56 40.30 -36.28 4.63
N GLU A 57 39.29 -36.75 5.35
CA GLU A 57 38.94 -36.32 6.73
C GLU A 57 38.50 -34.86 6.87
N PHE A 58 37.25 -34.59 6.48
CA PHE A 58 36.21 -34.27 7.48
C PHE A 58 34.85 -34.59 6.86
N GLY A 59 34.12 -35.51 7.47
CA GLY A 59 32.74 -35.81 7.11
C GLY A 59 31.79 -35.33 8.21
N ASP A 60 30.54 -35.08 7.83
CA ASP A 60 29.39 -35.61 8.55
C ASP A 60 28.23 -35.76 7.56
N PHE A 61 27.64 -36.96 7.52
CA PHE A 61 26.40 -37.20 6.80
C PHE A 61 25.24 -36.74 7.69
N VAL A 62 24.35 -35.89 7.17
CA VAL A 62 23.00 -35.78 7.73
C VAL A 62 22.11 -36.71 6.93
N GLU A 63 21.99 -37.93 7.46
CA GLU A 63 21.00 -38.91 7.05
C GLU A 63 19.60 -38.34 7.32
N LEU A 64 18.74 -38.34 6.30
CA LEU A 64 17.41 -37.76 6.37
C LEU A 64 16.40 -38.79 5.88
N ASP A 65 16.09 -39.72 6.79
CA ASP A 65 15.05 -40.73 6.57
C ASP A 65 13.73 -40.07 6.17
N CYS A 66 13.17 -40.58 5.07
CA CYS A 66 11.79 -40.36 4.66
C CYS A 66 11.27 -41.71 4.18
N ASP A 67 10.75 -42.52 5.12
CA ASP A 67 9.98 -43.71 4.79
C ASP A 67 8.86 -43.35 3.81
N VAL A 68 8.72 -44.17 2.77
CA VAL A 68 7.70 -44.00 1.73
C VAL A 68 6.59 -45.00 1.97
N ASP A 69 5.55 -44.57 2.68
CA ASP A 69 4.25 -45.25 2.73
C ASP A 69 3.35 -44.78 1.57
N ASP A 70 2.52 -45.68 1.04
CA ASP A 70 1.83 -45.52 -0.24
C ASP A 70 0.84 -44.33 -0.30
N GLY A 71 1.05 -43.44 -1.29
CA GLY A 71 0.16 -42.31 -1.58
C GLY A 71 0.54 -41.60 -2.88
N GLY A 72 0.08 -42.13 -4.02
CA GLY A 72 0.53 -41.68 -5.35
C GLY A 72 0.27 -40.21 -5.69
N ILE A 73 1.27 -39.56 -6.28
CA ILE A 73 1.20 -38.20 -6.86
C ILE A 73 1.32 -38.31 -8.39
N ASP A 74 0.46 -37.59 -9.12
CA ASP A 74 0.48 -37.53 -10.59
C ASP A 74 1.74 -36.78 -11.07
N GLN A 75 2.52 -37.41 -11.97
CA GLN A 75 3.85 -36.95 -12.36
C GLN A 75 3.84 -36.21 -13.70
N SER A 76 2.89 -35.28 -13.86
CA SER A 76 2.61 -34.58 -15.14
C SER A 76 2.97 -33.09 -15.19
N ASP A 77 3.41 -32.48 -14.09
CA ASP A 77 3.75 -31.04 -13.99
C ASP A 77 5.26 -30.78 -13.71
N ILE A 78 6.13 -31.15 -14.66
CA ILE A 78 7.49 -30.61 -14.77
C ILE A 78 7.62 -29.96 -16.16
N SER A 79 7.41 -28.64 -16.24
CA SER A 79 7.53 -27.90 -17.49
C SER A 79 9.00 -27.71 -17.91
N THR A 80 9.24 -27.66 -19.22
CA THR A 80 10.61 -27.53 -19.78
C THR A 80 11.32 -26.25 -19.32
N GLU A 81 10.58 -25.19 -19.00
CA GLU A 81 11.10 -23.91 -18.48
C GLU A 81 11.98 -24.07 -17.24
N TYR A 82 11.72 -25.06 -16.38
CA TYR A 82 12.49 -25.25 -15.16
C TYR A 82 13.94 -25.71 -15.42
N ILE A 83 14.18 -26.41 -16.53
CA ILE A 83 15.52 -26.88 -16.92
C ILE A 83 16.33 -25.74 -17.54
N ASP A 84 15.70 -24.92 -18.39
CA ASP A 84 16.34 -23.75 -19.02
C ASP A 84 16.77 -22.70 -17.98
N ILE A 85 15.98 -22.50 -16.92
CA ILE A 85 16.31 -21.60 -15.81
C ILE A 85 17.55 -22.08 -15.04
N ILE A 86 17.69 -23.39 -14.79
CA ILE A 86 18.85 -23.95 -14.09
C ILE A 86 20.13 -23.74 -14.91
N MET A 87 20.11 -24.06 -16.21
CA MET A 87 21.27 -23.79 -17.09
C MET A 87 21.64 -22.30 -17.14
N TYR A 88 20.66 -21.40 -17.12
CA TYR A 88 20.93 -19.96 -17.11
C TYR A 88 21.63 -19.51 -15.82
N VAL A 89 21.23 -20.03 -14.66
CA VAL A 89 21.85 -19.71 -13.36
C VAL A 89 23.29 -20.25 -13.28
N GLU A 90 23.54 -21.47 -13.76
CA GLU A 90 24.90 -22.04 -13.80
C GLU A 90 25.81 -21.30 -14.81
N TYR A 91 25.28 -20.85 -15.95
CA TYR A 91 26.03 -20.05 -16.92
C TYR A 91 26.42 -18.67 -16.35
N GLN A 92 25.53 -18.03 -15.60
CA GLN A 92 25.83 -16.75 -14.95
C GLN A 92 26.85 -16.89 -13.81
N SER A 93 26.78 -17.95 -12.99
CA SER A 93 27.76 -18.17 -11.92
C SER A 93 29.16 -18.51 -12.48
N ALA A 94 29.25 -19.22 -13.59
CA ALA A 94 30.51 -19.44 -14.32
C ALA A 94 31.13 -18.13 -14.87
N LEU A 95 30.30 -17.21 -15.37
CA LEU A 95 30.75 -15.89 -15.84
C LEU A 95 31.20 -14.97 -14.70
N VAL A 96 30.53 -14.98 -13.55
CA VAL A 96 30.95 -14.21 -12.37
C VAL A 96 32.27 -14.76 -11.80
N SER A 97 32.41 -16.08 -11.72
CA SER A 97 33.63 -16.74 -11.20
C SER A 97 34.88 -16.49 -12.05
N SER A 98 34.71 -16.17 -13.34
CA SER A 98 35.81 -15.83 -14.26
C SER A 98 36.10 -14.32 -14.38
N GLY A 99 35.40 -13.47 -13.62
CA GLY A 99 35.43 -12.01 -13.75
C GLY A 99 36.28 -11.22 -12.74
N MET A 100 36.98 -11.87 -11.78
CA MET A 100 37.48 -11.17 -10.58
C MET A 100 38.95 -11.49 -10.21
N LEU A 101 39.91 -10.77 -10.82
CA LEU A 101 41.16 -10.26 -10.21
C LEU A 101 42.09 -9.63 -11.27
N VAL A 102 41.99 -8.31 -11.45
CA VAL A 102 43.07 -7.50 -12.03
C VAL A 102 43.18 -6.22 -11.21
N SER A 103 44.12 -6.20 -10.25
CA SER A 103 44.53 -4.93 -9.65
C SER A 103 45.38 -4.18 -10.66
N PHE A 104 45.14 -2.87 -10.80
CA PHE A 104 46.14 -2.00 -11.40
C PHE A 104 47.27 -1.82 -10.39
N ASP A 105 48.50 -2.04 -10.84
CA ASP A 105 49.68 -1.52 -10.19
C ASP A 105 50.54 -0.81 -11.26
N LEU A 106 51.21 0.26 -10.87
CA LEU A 106 51.85 1.21 -11.80
C LEU A 106 53.37 1.11 -11.72
N ASP A 107 54.00 0.40 -12.65
CA ASP A 107 55.37 0.74 -13.06
C ASP A 107 55.84 0.05 -14.36
N GLY A 108 56.99 0.50 -14.89
CA GLY A 108 57.98 -0.49 -15.37
C GLY A 108 58.11 -0.86 -16.85
N ASN A 109 58.14 0.11 -17.77
CA ASN A 109 59.02 0.07 -18.97
C ASN A 109 58.65 -0.88 -20.16
N ILE A 110 59.34 -0.73 -21.30
CA ILE A 110 58.96 -1.24 -22.62
C ILE A 110 59.85 -2.43 -23.07
N GLY A 111 59.21 -3.56 -23.43
CA GLY A 111 59.83 -4.69 -24.14
C GLY A 111 59.23 -4.90 -25.54
N ASN A 112 60.03 -4.76 -26.59
CA ASN A 112 59.57 -4.81 -27.99
C ASN A 112 59.66 -6.23 -28.58
N GLY A 113 58.64 -6.68 -29.35
CA GLY A 113 58.73 -7.98 -30.04
C GLY A 113 57.41 -8.58 -30.58
N SER A 114 56.46 -8.93 -29.70
CA SER A 114 55.39 -9.91 -30.03
C SER A 114 53.94 -9.36 -30.06
N SER A 115 53.74 -8.04 -29.99
CA SER A 115 52.41 -7.45 -29.73
C SER A 115 51.39 -7.59 -30.88
N LYS A 116 51.82 -7.51 -32.15
CA LYS A 116 50.92 -7.30 -33.31
C LYS A 116 50.05 -8.52 -33.69
N THR A 117 50.49 -9.74 -33.39
CA THR A 117 49.75 -10.99 -33.69
C THR A 117 48.77 -11.39 -32.57
N MET A 118 49.09 -11.09 -31.31
CA MET A 118 48.12 -11.28 -30.22
C MET A 118 46.97 -10.27 -30.29
N LEU A 119 47.25 -8.99 -30.62
CA LEU A 119 46.21 -7.97 -30.75
C LEU A 119 45.16 -8.31 -31.82
N THR A 120 45.57 -8.90 -32.95
CA THR A 120 44.65 -9.33 -34.02
C THR A 120 43.84 -10.57 -33.64
N ARG A 121 44.44 -11.59 -32.99
CA ARG A 121 43.70 -12.75 -32.48
C ARG A 121 42.69 -12.37 -31.38
N ARG A 122 43.07 -11.52 -30.42
CA ARG A 122 42.15 -11.04 -29.35
C ARG A 122 40.99 -10.21 -29.92
N ASN A 123 41.22 -9.41 -30.97
CA ASN A 123 40.15 -8.72 -31.69
C ASN A 123 39.17 -9.70 -32.36
N TRP A 124 39.67 -10.78 -32.96
CA TRP A 124 38.82 -11.81 -33.58
C TRP A 124 37.99 -12.59 -32.57
N VAL A 125 38.55 -12.99 -31.44
CA VAL A 125 37.79 -13.67 -30.37
C VAL A 125 36.71 -12.75 -29.79
N LEU A 126 37.01 -11.47 -29.57
CA LEU A 126 36.02 -10.50 -29.10
C LEU A 126 34.89 -10.29 -30.14
N ARG A 127 35.23 -10.13 -31.42
CA ARG A 127 34.25 -10.01 -32.51
C ARG A 127 33.39 -11.26 -32.66
N PHE A 128 33.98 -12.46 -32.57
CA PHE A 128 33.25 -13.71 -32.62
C PHE A 128 32.33 -13.88 -31.41
N SER A 129 32.77 -13.51 -30.20
CA SER A 129 31.92 -13.49 -29.01
C SER A 129 30.75 -12.52 -29.15
N ILE A 130 30.97 -11.30 -29.67
CA ILE A 130 29.90 -10.34 -29.94
C ILE A 130 28.90 -10.89 -30.97
N VAL A 131 29.38 -11.47 -32.08
CA VAL A 131 28.52 -12.08 -33.11
C VAL A 131 27.74 -13.27 -32.54
N LEU A 132 28.37 -14.14 -31.75
CA LEU A 132 27.71 -15.29 -31.13
C LEU A 132 26.62 -14.86 -30.14
N ASN A 133 26.91 -13.86 -29.28
CA ASN A 133 25.92 -13.29 -28.37
C ASN A 133 24.75 -12.64 -29.14
N LEU A 134 25.02 -11.91 -30.22
CA LEU A 134 23.98 -11.34 -31.08
C LEU A 134 23.13 -12.45 -31.74
N VAL A 135 23.73 -13.53 -32.23
CA VAL A 135 23.00 -14.68 -32.81
C VAL A 135 22.13 -15.37 -31.75
N VAL A 136 22.63 -15.58 -30.53
CA VAL A 136 21.82 -16.11 -29.42
C VAL A 136 20.67 -15.15 -29.06
N LEU A 137 20.92 -13.84 -29.01
CA LEU A 137 19.91 -12.83 -28.70
C LEU A 137 18.83 -12.73 -29.79
N PHE A 138 19.20 -12.84 -31.08
CA PHE A 138 18.23 -12.95 -32.18
C PHE A 138 17.49 -14.30 -32.19
N TYR A 139 18.13 -15.39 -31.78
CA TYR A 139 17.48 -16.70 -31.65
C TYR A 139 16.43 -16.67 -30.52
N PHE A 140 16.78 -16.20 -29.32
CA PHE A 140 15.82 -15.99 -28.24
C PHE A 140 14.74 -14.96 -28.61
N GLY A 141 15.10 -13.86 -29.28
CA GLY A 141 14.17 -12.84 -29.74
C GLY A 141 13.12 -13.41 -30.70
N THR A 142 13.51 -14.24 -31.66
CA THR A 142 12.56 -14.91 -32.57
C THR A 142 11.77 -16.02 -31.87
N HIS A 143 12.37 -16.80 -30.95
CA HIS A 143 11.65 -17.83 -30.19
C HIS A 143 10.59 -17.26 -29.23
N ILE A 144 10.87 -16.13 -28.59
CA ILE A 144 9.91 -15.42 -27.72
C ILE A 144 8.80 -14.81 -28.58
N ALA A 145 9.16 -13.98 -29.58
CA ALA A 145 8.19 -13.28 -30.43
C ALA A 145 7.29 -14.23 -31.25
N SER A 146 7.79 -15.43 -31.60
CA SER A 146 7.03 -16.43 -32.35
C SER A 146 6.14 -17.34 -31.50
N LYS A 147 6.17 -17.26 -30.16
CA LYS A 147 5.46 -18.22 -29.29
C LYS A 147 4.58 -17.62 -28.20
N ASN A 148 4.68 -16.32 -27.90
CA ASN A 148 3.63 -15.53 -27.24
C ASN A 148 3.86 -14.03 -27.50
N GLY A 149 2.79 -13.22 -27.54
CA GLY A 149 2.82 -11.79 -27.92
C GLY A 149 3.46 -10.84 -26.91
N GLY A 150 4.70 -11.09 -26.48
CA GLY A 150 5.39 -10.39 -25.40
C GLY A 150 6.05 -9.06 -25.77
N MET A 151 5.30 -8.06 -26.23
CA MET A 151 5.80 -6.68 -26.37
C MET A 151 6.01 -5.99 -25.01
N ASP A 152 5.02 -6.08 -24.11
CA ASP A 152 4.96 -5.32 -22.85
C ASP A 152 6.19 -5.50 -21.94
N ILE A 153 6.71 -6.73 -21.82
CA ILE A 153 7.79 -7.08 -20.88
C ILE A 153 9.13 -6.41 -21.28
N ILE A 154 9.35 -6.23 -22.59
CA ILE A 154 10.58 -5.62 -23.11
C ILE A 154 10.53 -4.09 -22.88
N GLU A 155 9.35 -3.45 -22.97
CA GLU A 155 9.22 -2.03 -22.60
C GLU A 155 9.47 -1.79 -21.11
N GLU A 156 8.90 -2.61 -20.20
CA GLU A 156 9.14 -2.44 -18.74
C GLU A 156 10.62 -2.56 -18.36
N LEU A 157 11.35 -3.53 -18.93
CA LEU A 157 12.80 -3.70 -18.71
C LEU A 157 13.63 -2.59 -19.35
N GLN A 158 13.30 -2.15 -20.57
CA GLN A 158 14.01 -1.04 -21.21
C GLN A 158 13.67 0.33 -20.59
N GLN A 159 12.53 0.48 -19.92
CA GLN A 159 12.15 1.73 -19.26
C GLN A 159 12.86 1.86 -17.90
N SER A 160 12.81 0.81 -17.07
CA SER A 160 13.53 0.77 -15.78
C SER A 160 15.05 0.94 -15.94
N GLY A 161 15.66 0.33 -16.97
CA GLY A 161 17.08 0.55 -17.29
C GLY A 161 17.41 1.99 -17.71
N ARG A 162 16.48 2.70 -18.38
CA ARG A 162 16.66 4.12 -18.76
C ARG A 162 16.48 5.08 -17.58
N GLU A 163 15.61 4.76 -16.64
CA GLU A 163 15.44 5.53 -15.40
C GLU A 163 16.70 5.43 -14.50
N LEU A 164 17.34 4.25 -14.43
CA LEU A 164 18.59 4.07 -13.68
C LEU A 164 19.75 4.91 -14.27
N ALA A 165 19.93 4.86 -15.59
CA ALA A 165 20.98 5.61 -16.28
C ALA A 165 20.80 7.14 -16.17
N ALA A 166 19.56 7.62 -16.22
CA ALA A 166 19.27 9.05 -16.06
C ALA A 166 19.64 9.57 -14.65
N MET A 167 19.43 8.77 -13.61
CA MET A 167 19.82 9.13 -12.23
C MET A 167 21.36 9.22 -12.06
N GLU A 168 22.11 8.35 -12.74
CA GLU A 168 23.58 8.38 -12.73
C GLU A 168 24.13 9.61 -13.49
N GLU A 169 23.52 9.97 -14.62
CA GLU A 169 23.90 11.14 -15.42
C GLU A 169 23.54 12.47 -14.72
N GLU A 170 22.41 12.57 -14.00
CA GLU A 170 22.08 13.74 -13.16
C GLU A 170 23.07 13.91 -11.99
N MET A 171 23.47 12.82 -11.32
CA MET A 171 24.48 12.85 -10.27
C MET A 171 25.84 13.37 -10.78
N ALA A 172 26.24 12.96 -11.99
CA ALA A 172 27.47 13.45 -12.62
C ALA A 172 27.40 14.97 -12.92
N GLN A 173 26.25 15.48 -13.37
CA GLN A 173 26.11 16.91 -13.71
C GLN A 173 25.98 17.84 -12.49
N GLU A 174 25.36 17.41 -11.38
CA GLU A 174 25.32 18.23 -10.15
C GLU A 174 26.71 18.40 -9.52
N GLY A 175 27.57 17.37 -9.59
CA GLY A 175 28.94 17.44 -9.08
C GLY A 175 29.76 18.57 -9.73
N GLY A 176 29.63 18.74 -11.05
CA GLY A 176 30.35 19.78 -11.81
C GLY A 176 29.86 21.21 -11.61
N ARG A 177 28.64 21.43 -11.11
CA ARG A 177 28.03 22.78 -11.01
C ARG A 177 28.24 23.49 -9.67
N ARG A 178 28.74 22.82 -8.62
CA ARG A 178 28.86 23.37 -7.26
C ARG A 178 30.07 24.30 -7.00
N LEU A 179 30.62 24.95 -8.03
CA LEU A 179 31.76 25.87 -7.90
C LEU A 179 31.48 27.35 -8.21
N ASN A 180 30.23 27.75 -8.49
CA ASN A 180 29.86 29.17 -8.65
C ASN A 180 28.45 29.46 -8.10
N GLY A 181 28.30 30.58 -7.36
CA GLY A 181 27.00 31.17 -7.03
C GLY A 181 26.53 31.03 -5.57
N VAL A 182 27.22 31.68 -4.63
CA VAL A 182 26.70 31.92 -3.26
C VAL A 182 26.01 33.27 -3.19
N GLN A 183 24.74 33.31 -2.76
CA GLN A 183 24.13 34.49 -2.13
C GLN A 183 22.90 34.08 -1.30
N SER A 184 22.61 34.83 -0.23
CA SER A 184 21.74 34.42 0.87
C SER A 184 20.84 35.54 1.38
N MET A 185 19.58 35.23 1.69
CA MET A 185 18.69 36.07 2.53
C MET A 185 17.87 35.20 3.51
N PRO A 186 17.42 35.73 4.66
CA PRO A 186 17.28 34.93 5.88
C PRO A 186 15.84 34.52 6.28
N SER A 187 15.77 33.69 7.31
CA SER A 187 14.54 33.28 8.01
C SER A 187 13.97 34.37 8.91
N ALA A 188 12.65 34.35 9.13
CA ALA A 188 11.96 35.27 10.04
C ALA A 188 11.64 34.59 11.39
N ALA A 189 12.25 35.09 12.47
CA ALA A 189 11.95 34.70 13.84
C ALA A 189 10.98 35.70 14.52
N ALA A 190 10.45 35.32 15.69
CA ALA A 190 9.43 36.09 16.40
C ALA A 190 9.96 37.45 16.95
N LEU A 191 9.05 38.40 17.10
CA LEU A 191 9.32 39.72 17.66
C LEU A 191 8.27 40.03 18.75
N VAL A 192 8.70 40.00 20.01
CA VAL A 192 7.91 40.40 21.19
C VAL A 192 8.21 41.85 21.50
N VAL A 193 7.19 42.64 21.84
CA VAL A 193 7.35 44.05 22.23
C VAL A 193 6.79 44.26 23.64
N HIS A 194 7.64 44.74 24.54
CA HIS A 194 7.24 45.23 25.86
C HIS A 194 6.62 46.63 25.76
N THR A 195 5.55 46.86 26.52
CA THR A 195 5.24 48.18 27.11
C THR A 195 4.82 48.01 28.57
N SER A 196 5.04 49.03 29.39
CA SER A 196 4.69 49.08 30.82
C SER A 196 4.47 50.57 31.20
N PRO A 197 4.09 50.94 32.44
CA PRO A 197 2.68 51.24 32.72
C PRO A 197 2.44 52.68 33.20
N GLN A 198 1.16 53.08 33.28
CA GLN A 198 0.71 54.24 34.05
C GLN A 198 -0.49 53.88 34.94
N GLN A 199 -0.81 54.73 35.91
CA GLN A 199 -1.36 54.33 37.19
C GLN A 199 -2.49 55.27 37.69
N GLY A 200 -3.52 54.69 38.33
CA GLY A 200 -4.58 55.38 39.08
C GLY A 200 -5.70 54.38 39.43
N THR A 201 -5.92 53.97 40.68
CA THR A 201 -6.69 54.68 41.75
C THR A 201 -8.10 55.07 41.31
N THR A 202 -9.21 54.57 41.88
CA THR A 202 -9.47 53.72 43.08
C THR A 202 -10.91 53.10 42.95
N SER A 203 -11.51 52.24 43.79
CA SER A 203 -11.31 51.91 45.22
C SER A 203 -11.86 50.50 45.60
N GLN A 204 -12.01 50.27 46.91
CA GLN A 204 -12.81 49.30 47.69
C GLN A 204 -13.85 48.43 46.93
N SER A 205 -13.98 47.10 47.09
CA SER A 205 -13.79 46.12 48.19
C SER A 205 -15.04 45.77 49.03
N VAL A 206 -15.65 44.62 48.72
CA VAL A 206 -16.29 43.72 49.70
C VAL A 206 -15.82 42.31 49.37
N SER A 207 -15.57 41.49 50.39
CA SER A 207 -15.20 40.08 50.24
C SER A 207 -16.19 39.22 51.02
N ASP A 208 -16.49 38.02 50.52
CA ASP A 208 -17.02 36.97 51.38
C ASP A 208 -16.46 35.59 50.98
N LYS A 209 -16.39 34.68 51.95
CA LYS A 209 -15.79 33.35 51.82
C LYS A 209 -16.77 32.28 52.27
N ARG A 210 -16.86 31.18 51.52
CA ARG A 210 -17.24 29.89 52.13
C ARG A 210 -16.56 28.70 51.47
N GLN A 211 -15.94 27.87 52.32
CA GLN A 211 -15.48 26.52 51.99
C GLN A 211 -16.71 25.60 51.89
N THR A 212 -16.67 24.51 51.12
CA THR A 212 -16.45 23.11 51.59
C THR A 212 -16.88 22.16 50.45
N ARG A 213 -16.48 20.89 50.32
CA ARG A 213 -15.45 20.03 50.98
C ARG A 213 -15.32 18.74 50.13
N LEU A 214 -14.12 18.16 50.00
CA LEU A 214 -13.96 16.81 49.43
C LEU A 214 -14.44 15.73 50.43
N SER A 215 -15.13 14.71 49.92
CA SER A 215 -15.40 13.45 50.63
C SER A 215 -15.15 12.26 49.70
N THR A 216 -14.03 11.56 49.93
CA THR A 216 -13.78 10.21 49.41
C THR A 216 -14.24 9.19 50.46
N THR A 217 -14.96 8.16 50.06
CA THR A 217 -15.20 6.99 50.93
C THR A 217 -15.18 5.72 50.09
N ALA A 218 -14.26 4.81 50.40
CA ALA A 218 -14.36 3.41 50.00
C ALA A 218 -15.17 2.66 51.05
N ALA A 219 -15.90 1.61 50.65
CA ALA A 219 -16.58 0.70 51.56
C ALA A 219 -16.40 -0.73 51.08
N SER A 220 -15.66 -1.53 51.85
CA SER A 220 -15.52 -2.97 51.68
C SER A 220 -16.38 -3.69 52.71
N THR A 221 -17.24 -4.61 52.28
CA THR A 221 -17.94 -5.54 53.19
C THR A 221 -17.74 -6.97 52.73
N THR A 222 -16.87 -7.68 53.46
CA THR A 222 -16.81 -9.13 53.46
C THR A 222 -17.88 -9.70 54.39
N GLU A 223 -18.67 -10.65 53.94
CA GLU A 223 -19.41 -11.55 54.83
C GLU A 223 -19.00 -13.01 54.61
N ARG A 224 -19.17 -13.82 55.65
CA ARG A 224 -18.41 -15.07 55.83
C ARG A 224 -19.33 -16.22 56.22
N LYS A 225 -19.53 -17.13 55.27
CA LYS A 225 -19.84 -18.56 55.42
C LYS A 225 -20.07 -19.06 56.86
N GLU A 226 -21.31 -19.42 57.17
CA GLU A 226 -21.61 -20.51 58.12
C GLU A 226 -21.99 -21.80 57.37
N THR A 227 -22.18 -22.90 58.11
CA THR A 227 -22.18 -24.27 57.57
C THR A 227 -23.30 -25.11 58.15
N SER A 228 -24.01 -25.87 57.31
CA SER A 228 -24.85 -27.01 57.73
C SER A 228 -24.58 -28.21 56.83
N SER A 229 -24.82 -29.42 57.36
CA SER A 229 -24.32 -30.68 56.80
C SER A 229 -25.43 -31.70 56.53
N GLY A 230 -25.20 -32.57 55.53
CA GLY A 230 -25.92 -33.84 55.41
C GLY A 230 -26.34 -34.22 53.99
N GLY A 231 -26.20 -35.50 53.64
CA GLY A 231 -26.80 -36.11 52.43
C GLY A 231 -25.80 -36.64 51.41
N SER A 232 -25.41 -37.91 51.52
CA SER A 232 -24.77 -38.64 50.41
C SER A 232 -25.83 -39.20 49.46
N GLY A 233 -25.60 -39.10 48.16
CA GLY A 233 -26.46 -39.69 47.13
C GLY A 233 -25.75 -39.72 45.78
N GLY A 234 -25.20 -40.88 45.39
CA GLY A 234 -24.54 -41.06 44.11
C GLY A 234 -25.55 -41.31 42.98
N GLY A 235 -25.43 -40.57 41.88
CA GLY A 235 -26.22 -40.78 40.66
C GLY A 235 -25.46 -40.25 39.45
N GLY A 236 -25.39 -41.05 38.38
CA GLY A 236 -24.65 -40.69 37.17
C GLY A 236 -25.36 -39.61 36.37
N GLY A 237 -25.01 -38.34 36.63
CA GLY A 237 -25.39 -37.22 35.76
C GLY A 237 -24.56 -37.23 34.48
N THR A 238 -25.21 -37.14 33.32
CA THR A 238 -24.53 -36.86 32.04
C THR A 238 -23.76 -35.56 32.14
N VAL A 239 -22.62 -35.47 31.43
CA VAL A 239 -21.91 -34.20 31.28
C VAL A 239 -22.80 -33.27 30.45
N SER A 240 -23.57 -32.44 31.15
CA SER A 240 -24.25 -31.30 30.54
C SER A 240 -23.20 -30.44 29.87
N ALA A 241 -23.22 -30.41 28.54
CA ALA A 241 -22.40 -29.48 27.79
C ALA A 241 -22.80 -28.07 28.25
N LEU A 242 -21.86 -27.35 28.87
CA LEU A 242 -22.01 -25.92 29.12
C LEU A 242 -22.44 -25.28 27.80
N PRO A 243 -23.53 -24.49 27.77
CA PRO A 243 -23.96 -23.86 26.54
C PRO A 243 -22.82 -22.99 26.04
N GLN A 244 -22.29 -23.33 24.85
CA GLN A 244 -21.36 -22.46 24.15
C GLN A 244 -22.13 -21.18 23.85
N SER A 245 -21.87 -20.13 24.62
CA SER A 245 -22.40 -18.81 24.32
C SER A 245 -21.85 -18.40 22.96
N GLU A 246 -22.71 -18.37 21.94
CA GLU A 246 -22.33 -17.92 20.60
C GLU A 246 -21.65 -16.55 20.73
N ALA A 247 -20.37 -16.49 20.34
CA ALA A 247 -19.57 -15.29 20.57
C ALA A 247 -20.19 -14.12 19.81
N THR A 248 -20.44 -13.00 20.48
CA THR A 248 -21.05 -11.81 19.86
C THR A 248 -19.98 -10.80 19.47
N LEU A 249 -20.29 -9.91 18.51
CA LEU A 249 -19.40 -8.80 18.15
C LEU A 249 -19.06 -7.91 19.36
N GLN A 250 -20.01 -7.71 20.28
CA GLN A 250 -19.79 -6.97 21.52
C GLN A 250 -18.77 -7.63 22.46
N MET A 251 -18.68 -8.96 22.46
CA MET A 251 -17.67 -9.70 23.25
C MET A 251 -16.30 -9.73 22.58
N LEU A 252 -16.26 -9.69 21.24
CA LEU A 252 -15.03 -9.77 20.44
C LEU A 252 -14.36 -8.42 20.18
N ILE A 253 -15.13 -7.32 20.19
CA ILE A 253 -14.66 -5.98 19.85
C ILE A 253 -14.62 -5.13 21.14
N PRO A 254 -13.44 -4.96 21.77
CA PRO A 254 -13.29 -4.15 22.97
C PRO A 254 -13.41 -2.65 22.60
N CYS A 255 -14.63 -2.13 22.68
CA CYS A 255 -14.93 -0.72 22.48
C CYS A 255 -16.03 -0.25 23.43
N HIS A 256 -16.15 1.07 23.55
CA HIS A 256 -17.22 1.75 24.27
C HIS A 256 -17.84 2.79 23.35
N ASP A 257 -19.15 2.98 23.46
CA ASP A 257 -19.86 4.00 22.70
C ASP A 257 -19.37 5.40 23.07
N ARG A 258 -19.31 6.29 22.08
CA ARG A 258 -18.79 7.66 22.22
C ARG A 258 -19.87 8.67 21.85
N ASP A 259 -20.08 9.64 22.72
CA ASP A 259 -21.01 10.75 22.47
C ASP A 259 -20.50 11.66 21.35
N ALA A 260 -21.08 11.52 20.15
CA ALA A 260 -20.87 12.44 19.03
C ALA A 260 -21.64 13.77 19.25
N LEU A 261 -21.21 14.55 20.25
CA LEU A 261 -21.73 15.89 20.53
C LEU A 261 -21.03 16.96 19.64
N PRO A 262 -21.74 18.00 19.19
CA PRO A 262 -21.12 19.13 18.48
C PRO A 262 -20.16 19.91 19.37
N PHE A 263 -18.94 20.16 18.89
CA PHE A 263 -17.99 21.07 19.56
C PHE A 263 -17.07 21.79 18.56
N THR A 264 -16.45 22.87 19.01
CA THR A 264 -15.44 23.60 18.24
C THR A 264 -14.06 23.39 18.87
N GLY A 265 -13.08 23.01 18.08
CA GLY A 265 -11.70 22.77 18.52
C GLY A 265 -10.66 23.38 17.58
N GLN A 266 -9.42 23.46 18.05
CA GLN A 266 -8.26 23.78 17.24
C GLN A 266 -7.47 22.52 16.90
N ARG A 267 -6.84 22.50 15.73
CA ARG A 267 -5.99 21.40 15.26
C ARG A 267 -4.84 21.99 14.45
N GLY A 268 -3.69 22.20 15.09
CA GLY A 268 -2.57 22.95 14.50
C GLY A 268 -3.02 24.34 14.03
N ASP A 269 -2.71 24.69 12.78
CA ASP A 269 -3.11 25.96 12.13
C ASP A 269 -4.61 26.03 11.73
N PHE A 270 -5.47 25.08 12.14
CA PHE A 270 -6.87 24.98 11.73
C PHE A 270 -7.86 25.09 12.89
N TRP A 271 -9.03 25.67 12.60
CA TRP A 271 -10.24 25.50 13.41
C TRP A 271 -11.10 24.38 12.82
N VAL A 272 -11.76 23.63 13.70
CA VAL A 272 -12.62 22.50 13.34
C VAL A 272 -13.93 22.59 14.10
N LEU A 273 -15.04 22.51 13.36
CA LEU A 273 -16.40 22.31 13.85
C LEU A 273 -16.67 20.79 13.80
N TYR A 274 -16.51 20.11 14.92
CA TYR A 274 -16.70 18.67 15.06
C TYR A 274 -18.19 18.35 15.27
N ASN A 275 -18.67 17.25 14.66
CA ASN A 275 -20.07 16.79 14.71
C ASN A 275 -21.08 17.91 14.38
N TYR A 276 -20.70 18.84 13.49
CA TYR A 276 -21.38 20.11 13.28
C TYR A 276 -22.80 19.93 12.71
N VAL A 277 -22.99 18.95 11.83
CA VAL A 277 -24.32 18.44 11.48
C VAL A 277 -24.27 16.93 11.62
N ALA A 278 -24.97 16.38 12.61
CA ALA A 278 -24.90 14.96 12.96
C ALA A 278 -25.81 14.08 12.10
N ALA A 279 -25.41 12.81 11.96
CA ALA A 279 -26.26 11.71 11.50
C ALA A 279 -27.39 11.43 12.50
N ALA A 280 -28.57 11.04 12.01
CA ALA A 280 -29.70 10.65 12.84
C ALA A 280 -29.50 9.26 13.48
N ARG A 281 -28.91 8.31 12.76
CA ARG A 281 -28.63 6.96 13.25
C ARG A 281 -27.23 6.88 13.85
N ARG A 282 -27.14 6.26 15.02
CA ARG A 282 -25.90 6.00 15.76
C ARG A 282 -25.86 4.53 16.13
N PRO A 283 -25.17 3.67 15.37
CA PRO A 283 -24.96 2.27 15.76
C PRO A 283 -24.01 2.20 16.96
N HIS A 284 -24.10 1.13 17.75
CA HIS A 284 -23.11 0.84 18.77
C HIS A 284 -21.72 0.60 18.14
N CYS A 285 -20.67 0.80 18.91
CA CYS A 285 -19.29 0.84 18.40
C CYS A 285 -18.81 -0.48 17.73
N TRP A 286 -19.47 -1.61 18.03
CA TRP A 286 -19.21 -2.94 17.46
C TRP A 286 -20.16 -3.33 16.30
N GLU A 287 -21.24 -2.59 16.05
CA GLU A 287 -22.29 -2.96 15.07
C GLU A 287 -21.99 -2.54 13.63
N SER A 288 -20.97 -1.71 13.42
CA SER A 288 -20.72 -1.12 12.10
C SER A 288 -19.27 -0.72 11.89
N VAL A 289 -18.97 -0.35 10.65
CA VAL A 289 -17.73 0.33 10.24
C VAL A 289 -18.11 1.74 9.83
N THR A 290 -17.31 2.75 10.15
CA THR A 290 -17.52 4.13 9.66
C THR A 290 -16.66 4.39 8.43
N TYR A 291 -17.25 4.88 7.33
CA TYR A 291 -16.48 5.42 6.21
C TYR A 291 -15.98 6.81 6.61
N THR A 292 -14.68 6.99 6.71
CA THR A 292 -14.07 8.24 7.21
C THR A 292 -13.38 8.93 6.05
N THR A 293 -13.91 10.08 5.63
CA THR A 293 -13.55 10.72 4.36
C THR A 293 -13.56 12.24 4.45
N HIS A 294 -13.06 12.90 3.40
CA HIS A 294 -12.81 14.33 3.37
C HIS A 294 -13.02 14.90 1.97
N ALA A 295 -13.54 16.11 1.89
CA ALA A 295 -13.85 16.79 0.64
C ALA A 295 -13.75 18.33 0.79
N ASP A 296 -13.91 19.05 -0.30
CA ASP A 296 -14.60 20.34 -0.29
C ASP A 296 -15.97 20.19 -0.96
N TYR A 297 -16.80 21.24 -0.93
CA TYR A 297 -18.19 21.14 -1.37
C TYR A 297 -18.36 20.74 -2.85
N THR A 298 -17.34 20.88 -3.70
CA THR A 298 -17.39 20.54 -5.13
C THR A 298 -17.31 19.03 -5.41
N PHE A 299 -16.85 18.23 -4.45
CA PHE A 299 -16.74 16.76 -4.55
C PHE A 299 -17.94 16.01 -3.93
N LEU A 300 -19.03 16.71 -3.60
CA LEU A 300 -20.19 16.10 -2.93
C LEU A 300 -21.22 15.48 -3.87
N ASP A 301 -20.97 15.52 -5.19
CA ASP A 301 -21.66 14.64 -6.15
C ASP A 301 -21.36 13.15 -5.91
N ASN A 302 -20.23 12.83 -5.29
CA ASN A 302 -19.80 11.46 -4.99
C ASN A 302 -20.47 10.88 -3.73
N LEU A 303 -21.13 11.71 -2.90
CA LEU A 303 -21.68 11.27 -1.62
C LEU A 303 -22.86 10.29 -1.79
N GLN A 304 -23.73 10.52 -2.77
CA GLN A 304 -24.89 9.65 -3.01
C GLN A 304 -24.47 8.25 -3.52
N PRO A 305 -23.65 8.09 -4.59
CA PRO A 305 -23.17 6.78 -5.02
C PRO A 305 -22.36 6.01 -3.97
N LEU A 306 -21.66 6.73 -3.08
CA LEU A 306 -20.98 6.16 -1.92
C LEU A 306 -21.99 5.56 -0.92
N LEU A 307 -23.00 6.34 -0.52
CA LEU A 307 -24.02 5.91 0.45
C LEU A 307 -24.85 4.72 -0.04
N ASP A 308 -25.24 4.72 -1.31
CA ASP A 308 -26.06 3.66 -1.92
C ASP A 308 -25.42 2.27 -1.83
N ARG A 309 -24.08 2.22 -1.79
CA ARG A 309 -23.26 1.01 -1.72
C ARG A 309 -22.72 0.72 -0.32
N TRP A 310 -22.44 1.76 0.47
CA TRP A 310 -21.90 1.64 1.83
C TRP A 310 -22.96 1.28 2.88
N ARG A 311 -24.12 1.96 2.86
CA ARG A 311 -25.28 1.71 3.75
C ARG A 311 -24.93 1.59 5.25
N GLY A 312 -24.01 2.43 5.70
CA GLY A 312 -23.57 2.54 7.09
C GLY A 312 -23.03 3.95 7.38
N PRO A 313 -22.56 4.21 8.62
CA PRO A 313 -22.19 5.55 9.05
C PRO A 313 -21.03 6.14 8.24
N VAL A 314 -21.10 7.44 8.01
CA VAL A 314 -20.07 8.22 7.30
C VAL A 314 -19.68 9.42 8.16
N SER A 315 -18.38 9.58 8.44
CA SER A 315 -17.82 10.83 8.95
C SER A 315 -17.12 11.56 7.80
N LEU A 316 -17.55 12.80 7.55
CA LEU A 316 -17.17 13.59 6.38
C LEU A 316 -16.59 14.95 6.82
N ALA A 317 -15.28 15.13 6.64
CA ALA A 317 -14.57 16.37 6.95
C ALA A 317 -14.48 17.32 5.74
N LEU A 318 -15.15 18.47 5.83
CA LEU A 318 -15.30 19.44 4.75
C LEU A 318 -14.35 20.63 4.92
N TYR A 319 -13.39 20.77 4.01
CA TYR A 319 -12.50 21.92 3.94
C TYR A 319 -13.23 23.11 3.34
N ALA A 320 -13.39 24.18 4.13
CA ALA A 320 -14.27 25.28 3.76
C ALA A 320 -13.73 26.67 4.18
N PRO A 321 -12.59 27.11 3.63
CA PRO A 321 -11.97 28.40 3.97
C PRO A 321 -12.78 29.60 3.48
N GLY A 322 -12.84 30.66 4.30
CA GLY A 322 -13.34 31.97 3.91
C GLY A 322 -14.77 31.98 3.36
N THR A 323 -14.94 32.19 2.05
CA THR A 323 -16.26 32.19 1.41
C THR A 323 -16.75 30.81 0.98
N ASP A 324 -15.88 29.80 0.93
CA ASP A 324 -16.28 28.44 0.54
C ASP A 324 -17.22 27.85 1.60
N PHE A 325 -17.07 28.24 2.87
CA PHE A 325 -17.97 27.91 3.99
C PHE A 325 -19.46 28.12 3.70
N ALA A 326 -19.84 29.25 3.10
CA ALA A 326 -21.24 29.52 2.80
C ALA A 326 -21.81 28.54 1.76
N GLN A 327 -20.99 28.17 0.76
CA GLN A 327 -21.39 27.18 -0.24
C GLN A 327 -21.40 25.77 0.37
N THR A 328 -20.46 25.43 1.25
CA THR A 328 -20.49 24.19 2.03
C THR A 328 -21.79 24.05 2.85
N LEU A 329 -22.26 25.12 3.51
CA LEU A 329 -23.53 25.07 4.25
C LEU A 329 -24.74 24.88 3.32
N ASN A 330 -24.78 25.58 2.18
CA ASN A 330 -25.84 25.42 1.17
C ASN A 330 -25.85 24.00 0.57
N THR A 331 -24.68 23.42 0.34
CA THR A 331 -24.53 22.04 -0.12
C THR A 331 -25.03 21.04 0.92
N ILE A 332 -24.73 21.23 2.21
CA ILE A 332 -25.26 20.36 3.28
C ILE A 332 -26.79 20.42 3.35
N ARG A 333 -27.40 21.61 3.23
CA ARG A 333 -28.87 21.74 3.16
C ARG A 333 -29.44 21.00 1.96
N TYR A 334 -28.91 21.25 0.77
CA TYR A 334 -29.36 20.58 -0.46
C TYR A 334 -29.25 19.05 -0.34
N LEU A 335 -28.17 18.52 0.24
CA LEU A 335 -28.01 17.07 0.43
C LEU A 335 -28.98 16.47 1.44
N LYS A 336 -29.45 17.24 2.44
CA LYS A 336 -30.39 16.77 3.47
C LYS A 336 -31.86 16.97 3.09
N ASP A 337 -32.17 17.99 2.30
CA ASP A 337 -33.53 18.29 1.79
C ASP A 337 -33.83 17.58 0.45
N CYS A 338 -32.82 17.41 -0.41
CA CYS A 338 -32.96 16.99 -1.82
C CYS A 338 -32.11 15.76 -2.20
N GLY A 339 -31.29 15.24 -1.28
CA GLY A 339 -30.60 13.95 -1.42
C GLY A 339 -31.48 12.78 -0.95
N SER A 340 -30.92 11.58 -0.89
CA SER A 340 -31.62 10.45 -0.26
C SER A 340 -31.62 10.53 1.27
N ASP A 341 -32.58 9.84 1.90
CA ASP A 341 -32.64 9.69 3.36
C ASP A 341 -31.36 9.11 3.98
N LEU A 342 -30.52 8.41 3.20
CA LEU A 342 -29.22 7.91 3.64
C LEU A 342 -28.29 9.04 4.11
N VAL A 343 -28.42 10.25 3.55
CA VAL A 343 -27.67 11.44 4.03
C VAL A 343 -28.13 11.85 5.43
N ASN A 344 -29.43 11.73 5.72
CA ASN A 344 -30.00 12.04 7.01
C ASN A 344 -29.74 10.94 8.04
N GLU A 345 -29.84 9.68 7.63
CA GLU A 345 -29.59 8.52 8.47
C GLU A 345 -28.11 8.41 8.88
N PHE A 346 -27.17 8.52 7.93
CA PHE A 346 -25.79 8.04 8.14
C PHE A 346 -24.68 9.10 8.15
N VAL A 347 -24.88 10.31 7.60
CA VAL A 347 -23.76 11.26 7.41
C VAL A 347 -23.62 12.25 8.56
N THR A 348 -22.47 12.21 9.23
CA THR A 348 -22.02 13.26 10.16
C THR A 348 -21.00 14.15 9.47
N PHE A 349 -21.31 15.45 9.41
CA PHE A 349 -20.50 16.48 8.76
C PHE A 349 -19.65 17.22 9.79
N HIS A 350 -18.35 17.33 9.49
CA HIS A 350 -17.37 18.15 10.20
C HIS A 350 -16.91 19.24 9.23
N ILE A 351 -16.66 20.47 9.70
CA ILE A 351 -16.20 21.56 8.82
C ILE A 351 -14.94 22.18 9.39
N TYR A 352 -13.92 22.38 8.56
CA TYR A 352 -12.62 22.89 9.01
C TYR A 352 -12.01 23.90 8.03
N PHE A 353 -11.24 24.84 8.58
CA PHE A 353 -10.62 25.93 7.83
C PHE A 353 -9.37 26.47 8.56
N PRO A 354 -8.40 27.06 7.86
CA PRO A 354 -7.20 27.62 8.50
C PRO A 354 -7.55 28.83 9.37
N SER A 355 -6.84 29.02 10.48
CA SER A 355 -7.00 30.13 11.42
C SER A 355 -6.73 31.52 10.82
N LYS A 356 -6.09 31.58 9.64
CA LYS A 356 -5.87 32.81 8.85
C LYS A 356 -6.97 33.06 7.79
N HIS A 357 -7.93 32.14 7.65
CA HIS A 357 -8.98 32.13 6.63
C HIS A 357 -10.35 31.75 7.21
N ILE A 358 -10.63 32.22 8.42
CA ILE A 358 -11.89 32.01 9.15
C ILE A 358 -13.07 32.65 8.37
N PRO A 359 -14.23 31.97 8.26
CA PRO A 359 -15.45 32.53 7.68
C PRO A 359 -15.93 33.79 8.43
N LYS A 360 -16.55 34.75 7.72
CA LYS A 360 -17.07 35.99 8.34
C LYS A 360 -18.18 35.75 9.38
N GLN A 361 -18.91 34.65 9.23
CA GLN A 361 -20.01 34.24 10.10
C GLN A 361 -20.01 32.70 10.17
N ILE A 362 -20.22 32.17 11.36
CA ILE A 362 -20.41 30.74 11.64
C ILE A 362 -21.74 30.65 12.38
N PRO A 363 -22.84 30.20 11.74
CA PRO A 363 -24.07 29.91 12.45
C PRO A 363 -23.87 28.66 13.31
N ARG A 364 -24.85 28.32 14.15
CA ARG A 364 -24.87 27.01 14.79
C ARG A 364 -25.33 25.94 13.78
N GLY A 365 -24.89 24.70 13.99
CA GLY A 365 -25.21 23.59 13.10
C GLY A 365 -26.65 23.09 13.19
N ASP A 366 -27.27 23.18 14.36
CA ASP A 366 -28.71 22.96 14.57
C ASP A 366 -29.56 23.95 13.75
N ALA A 367 -29.16 25.21 13.68
CA ALA A 367 -29.80 26.25 12.87
C ALA A 367 -29.67 26.04 11.34
N ILE A 368 -28.91 25.03 10.88
CA ILE A 368 -28.95 24.58 9.47
C ILE A 368 -30.16 23.66 9.25
N LEU A 369 -30.61 22.97 10.29
CA LEU A 369 -31.70 21.99 10.27
C LEU A 369 -33.04 22.55 10.78
N ALA A 370 -33.08 23.83 11.19
CA ALA A 370 -34.26 24.44 11.80
C ALA A 370 -35.47 24.56 10.86
N GLU A 371 -35.24 24.60 9.54
CA GLU A 371 -36.28 24.69 8.51
C GLU A 371 -36.09 23.56 7.47
N PRO A 372 -36.44 22.30 7.80
CA PRO A 372 -36.28 21.16 6.88
C PRO A 372 -37.15 21.33 5.62
N GLY A 373 -36.62 20.96 4.45
CA GLY A 373 -37.33 21.10 3.18
C GLY A 373 -37.45 22.55 2.68
N SER A 374 -36.71 23.50 3.29
CA SER A 374 -36.66 24.89 2.82
C SER A 374 -35.83 25.07 1.55
N THR A 375 -35.00 24.10 1.18
CA THR A 375 -34.26 24.13 -0.09
C THR A 375 -35.17 23.79 -1.27
N ASN A 376 -35.20 24.67 -2.28
CA ASN A 376 -35.90 24.39 -3.54
C ASN A 376 -35.12 23.36 -4.38
N CYS A 377 -35.53 22.10 -4.29
CA CYS A 377 -34.91 20.96 -4.99
C CYS A 377 -35.09 20.96 -6.52
N SER A 378 -35.82 21.92 -7.10
CA SER A 378 -35.85 22.14 -8.55
C SER A 378 -34.68 23.00 -9.05
N LEU A 379 -33.88 23.57 -8.15
CA LEU A 379 -32.63 24.26 -8.48
C LEU A 379 -31.49 23.25 -8.66
N PRO A 380 -30.49 23.53 -9.51
CA PRO A 380 -29.32 22.67 -9.63
C PRO A 380 -28.52 22.61 -8.31
N PRO A 381 -27.89 21.46 -8.00
CA PRO A 381 -27.12 21.31 -6.77
C PRO A 381 -25.93 22.28 -6.72
N PRO A 382 -25.53 22.82 -5.55
CA PRO A 382 -24.53 23.91 -5.47
C PRO A 382 -23.13 23.56 -5.98
N TRP A 383 -22.79 22.27 -6.13
CA TRP A 383 -21.53 21.81 -6.72
C TRP A 383 -21.51 21.81 -8.26
N LEU A 384 -22.67 21.89 -8.92
CA LEU A 384 -22.76 21.89 -10.37
C LEU A 384 -22.21 23.20 -10.96
N ASN A 385 -21.54 23.10 -12.12
CA ASN A 385 -20.94 24.24 -12.85
C ASN A 385 -19.91 25.07 -12.05
N GLN A 386 -19.44 24.57 -10.91
CA GLN A 386 -18.39 25.22 -10.12
C GLN A 386 -17.04 25.12 -10.83
N THR A 387 -16.43 26.27 -11.14
CA THR A 387 -15.08 26.30 -11.71
C THR A 387 -14.05 26.37 -10.59
N ALA A 388 -12.92 25.67 -10.75
CA ALA A 388 -11.86 25.65 -9.74
C ALA A 388 -11.36 27.06 -9.37
N GLY A 389 -11.38 28.01 -10.32
CA GLY A 389 -11.01 29.42 -10.11
C GLY A 389 -12.00 30.24 -9.28
N ALA A 390 -13.25 29.79 -9.10
CA ALA A 390 -14.24 30.48 -8.27
C ALA A 390 -14.02 30.22 -6.76
N LEU A 391 -13.40 29.09 -6.39
CA LEU A 391 -13.18 28.71 -5.00
C LEU A 391 -12.28 29.72 -4.26
N TYR A 392 -12.59 30.00 -3.00
CA TYR A 392 -11.76 30.81 -2.11
C TYR A 392 -10.39 30.18 -1.93
N LYS A 393 -10.31 28.84 -1.76
CA LYS A 393 -9.02 28.13 -1.65
C LYS A 393 -8.09 28.46 -2.82
N THR A 394 -8.61 28.41 -4.05
CA THR A 394 -7.84 28.70 -5.27
C THR A 394 -7.49 30.18 -5.39
N ARG A 395 -8.45 31.08 -5.17
CA ARG A 395 -8.22 32.54 -5.21
C ARG A 395 -7.25 33.05 -4.15
N LYS A 396 -7.07 32.30 -3.06
CA LYS A 396 -6.05 32.56 -2.01
C LYS A 396 -4.81 31.67 -2.10
N LYS A 397 -4.69 30.83 -3.14
CA LYS A 397 -3.57 29.90 -3.38
C LYS A 397 -3.29 28.97 -2.18
N LEU A 398 -4.36 28.52 -1.52
CA LEU A 398 -4.29 27.58 -0.40
C LEU A 398 -4.14 26.15 -0.93
N LEU A 399 -3.20 25.42 -0.35
CA LEU A 399 -3.07 23.97 -0.54
C LEU A 399 -4.22 23.24 0.17
N TYR A 400 -4.62 22.07 -0.34
CA TYR A 400 -5.66 21.23 0.26
C TYR A 400 -5.06 20.36 1.39
N PRO A 401 -5.39 20.62 2.68
CA PRO A 401 -4.80 19.96 3.85
C PRO A 401 -5.38 18.54 4.06
N VAL A 402 -5.11 17.66 3.10
CA VAL A 402 -5.78 16.37 2.92
C VAL A 402 -5.75 15.50 4.18
N ASN A 403 -4.62 15.46 4.87
CA ASN A 403 -4.42 14.63 6.07
C ASN A 403 -5.09 15.19 7.33
N VAL A 404 -5.26 16.51 7.42
CA VAL A 404 -6.07 17.14 8.48
C VAL A 404 -7.52 16.67 8.34
N GLY A 405 -8.06 16.67 7.12
CA GLY A 405 -9.40 16.14 6.83
C GLY A 405 -9.54 14.65 7.19
N ARG A 406 -8.60 13.81 6.77
CA ARG A 406 -8.60 12.37 7.10
C ARG A 406 -8.60 12.14 8.61
N ASN A 407 -7.72 12.83 9.34
CA ASN A 407 -7.59 12.63 10.79
C ASN A 407 -8.83 13.15 11.55
N ILE A 408 -9.41 14.29 11.16
CA ILE A 408 -10.68 14.80 11.74
C ILE A 408 -11.80 13.77 11.57
N ALA A 409 -12.01 13.24 10.36
CA ALA A 409 -13.07 12.27 10.10
C ALA A 409 -12.84 10.95 10.85
N ARG A 410 -11.58 10.49 10.90
CA ARG A 410 -11.16 9.26 11.58
C ARG A 410 -11.39 9.32 13.09
N GLU A 411 -10.82 10.32 13.75
CA GLU A 411 -10.91 10.50 15.21
C GLU A 411 -12.35 10.73 15.70
N SER A 412 -13.21 11.29 14.83
CA SER A 412 -14.62 11.53 15.11
C SER A 412 -15.52 10.29 15.00
N ALA A 413 -15.04 9.19 14.42
CA ALA A 413 -15.85 7.98 14.29
C ALA A 413 -16.22 7.39 15.66
N THR A 414 -17.48 6.96 15.78
CA THR A 414 -18.02 6.29 16.98
C THR A 414 -17.84 4.77 16.94
N THR A 415 -17.57 4.20 15.77
CA THR A 415 -17.29 2.77 15.59
C THR A 415 -15.84 2.42 15.91
N HIS A 416 -15.60 1.17 16.35
CA HIS A 416 -14.26 0.64 16.56
C HIS A 416 -13.49 0.52 15.24
N PHE A 417 -14.16 0.01 14.20
CA PHE A 417 -13.61 -0.12 12.86
C PHE A 417 -13.91 1.12 12.00
N VAL A 418 -12.93 1.55 11.21
CA VAL A 418 -13.01 2.71 10.32
C VAL A 418 -12.40 2.37 8.96
N LEU A 419 -12.91 3.00 7.90
CA LEU A 419 -12.37 2.92 6.54
C LEU A 419 -11.92 4.32 6.09
N PRO A 420 -10.64 4.70 6.30
CA PRO A 420 -10.07 5.96 5.82
C PRO A 420 -9.86 5.91 4.31
N SER A 421 -10.69 6.63 3.56
CA SER A 421 -10.71 6.51 2.10
C SER A 421 -11.20 7.81 1.45
N ASP A 422 -10.72 8.10 0.24
CA ASP A 422 -11.07 9.30 -0.51
C ASP A 422 -12.53 9.21 -1.02
N ILE A 423 -13.26 10.33 -1.10
CA ILE A 423 -14.73 10.32 -1.35
C ILE A 423 -15.12 9.82 -2.76
N GLU A 424 -14.18 9.83 -3.70
CA GLU A 424 -14.34 9.33 -5.07
C GLU A 424 -14.04 7.81 -5.23
N LEU A 425 -13.91 7.07 -4.11
CA LEU A 425 -13.75 5.61 -4.07
C LEU A 425 -15.03 4.97 -3.51
N TYR A 426 -15.67 4.07 -4.26
CA TYR A 426 -16.92 3.42 -3.91
C TYR A 426 -16.71 1.95 -3.52
N PRO A 427 -17.18 1.48 -2.35
CA PRO A 427 -16.98 0.11 -1.91
C PRO A 427 -17.79 -0.91 -2.71
N SER A 428 -17.40 -2.18 -2.61
CA SER A 428 -18.26 -3.34 -2.90
C SER A 428 -19.53 -3.27 -2.03
N PRO A 429 -20.73 -3.57 -2.57
CA PRO A 429 -21.95 -3.62 -1.75
C PRO A 429 -21.84 -4.73 -0.69
N GLY A 430 -22.54 -4.61 0.43
CA GLY A 430 -22.53 -5.64 1.49
C GLY A 430 -21.26 -5.70 2.35
N LEU A 431 -20.29 -4.82 2.10
CA LEU A 431 -18.98 -4.82 2.78
C LEU A 431 -19.06 -4.81 4.31
N ILE A 432 -19.95 -4.01 4.92
CA ILE A 432 -20.07 -3.95 6.40
C ILE A 432 -20.52 -5.29 7.00
N PRO A 433 -21.68 -5.88 6.63
CA PRO A 433 -22.10 -7.16 7.20
C PRO A 433 -21.18 -8.32 6.83
N GLU A 434 -20.61 -8.37 5.61
CA GLU A 434 -19.63 -9.41 5.25
C GLU A 434 -18.35 -9.33 6.12
N PHE A 435 -17.82 -8.11 6.31
CA PHE A 435 -16.63 -7.88 7.13
C PHE A 435 -16.88 -8.23 8.59
N LEU A 436 -17.99 -7.78 9.18
CA LEU A 436 -18.33 -8.10 10.57
C LEU A 436 -18.63 -9.59 10.74
N ALA A 437 -19.24 -10.26 9.77
CA ALA A 437 -19.39 -11.72 9.78
C ALA A 437 -18.04 -12.45 9.65
N MET A 438 -17.01 -11.87 9.02
CA MET A 438 -15.64 -12.40 9.04
C MET A 438 -14.99 -12.21 10.42
N VAL A 439 -15.15 -11.03 11.03
CA VAL A 439 -14.68 -10.75 12.40
C VAL A 439 -15.33 -11.69 13.42
N LEU A 440 -16.62 -11.98 13.28
CA LEU A 440 -17.35 -12.88 14.18
C LEU A 440 -16.83 -14.33 14.16
N ARG A 441 -16.41 -14.83 12.99
CA ARG A 441 -15.93 -16.21 12.83
C ARG A 441 -14.52 -16.46 13.37
N GLN A 442 -13.72 -15.42 13.64
CA GLN A 442 -12.38 -15.52 14.24
C GLN A 442 -11.46 -16.56 13.55
N GLU A 443 -11.50 -16.64 12.22
CA GLU A 443 -10.71 -17.60 11.44
C GLU A 443 -9.18 -17.39 11.67
N PRO A 444 -8.32 -18.43 11.51
CA PRO A 444 -6.93 -18.40 11.99
C PRO A 444 -6.06 -17.17 11.65
N PRO A 445 -6.20 -16.49 10.48
CA PRO A 445 -5.53 -15.20 10.24
C PRO A 445 -5.86 -14.13 11.31
N LEU A 446 -7.13 -14.03 11.73
CA LEU A 446 -7.59 -13.04 12.70
C LEU A 446 -7.02 -13.31 14.10
N LEU A 447 -6.68 -14.57 14.43
CA LEU A 447 -6.09 -14.97 15.72
C LEU A 447 -4.58 -14.62 15.86
N ARG A 448 -3.91 -14.18 14.78
CA ARG A 448 -2.48 -13.79 14.81
C ARG A 448 -2.26 -12.57 15.71
N LYS A 449 -1.19 -12.57 16.53
CA LYS A 449 -0.94 -11.52 17.54
C LYS A 449 -0.45 -10.16 17.01
N ASN A 450 0.00 -10.10 15.75
CA ASN A 450 0.50 -8.86 15.14
C ASN A 450 -0.64 -7.86 14.92
N PRO A 451 -0.37 -6.53 15.02
CA PRO A 451 -1.34 -5.51 14.60
C PRO A 451 -1.66 -5.70 13.11
N LYS A 452 -2.91 -5.42 12.71
CA LYS A 452 -3.40 -5.76 11.38
C LYS A 452 -4.43 -4.77 10.86
N VAL A 453 -4.47 -4.63 9.55
CA VAL A 453 -5.47 -3.84 8.81
C VAL A 453 -5.97 -4.66 7.62
N PHE A 454 -7.24 -4.49 7.27
CA PHE A 454 -7.92 -5.33 6.29
C PHE A 454 -8.03 -4.59 4.95
N VAL A 455 -7.25 -5.02 3.95
CA VAL A 455 -7.02 -4.28 2.71
C VAL A 455 -8.02 -4.62 1.63
N LEU A 456 -8.48 -3.59 0.91
CA LEU A 456 -9.37 -3.70 -0.24
C LEU A 456 -8.58 -3.49 -1.54
N SER A 457 -8.84 -4.32 -2.56
CA SER A 457 -8.27 -4.14 -3.90
C SER A 457 -8.96 -2.97 -4.61
N ILE A 458 -8.20 -2.10 -5.29
CA ILE A 458 -8.71 -0.84 -5.86
C ILE A 458 -8.63 -0.87 -7.39
N PHE A 459 -9.68 -0.38 -8.06
CA PHE A 459 -9.83 -0.40 -9.52
C PHE A 459 -10.36 0.93 -10.07
N GLU A 460 -10.09 1.21 -11.35
CA GLU A 460 -10.70 2.31 -12.12
C GLU A 460 -11.53 1.72 -13.26
N LEU A 461 -12.66 2.35 -13.59
CA LEU A 461 -13.50 1.99 -14.75
C LEU A 461 -13.42 3.04 -15.85
N GLU A 462 -13.71 2.64 -17.09
CA GLU A 462 -14.02 3.58 -18.16
C GLU A 462 -15.26 4.44 -17.84
N SER A 463 -15.30 5.68 -18.36
CA SER A 463 -16.25 6.73 -17.92
C SER A 463 -17.73 6.46 -18.20
N ASN A 464 -18.02 5.51 -19.08
CA ASN A 464 -19.37 5.08 -19.48
C ASN A 464 -19.83 3.78 -18.79
N MET A 465 -19.01 3.20 -17.90
CA MET A 465 -19.33 1.96 -17.20
C MET A 465 -20.13 2.20 -15.92
N HIS A 466 -21.09 1.31 -15.65
CA HIS A 466 -21.77 1.24 -14.35
C HIS A 466 -20.83 0.64 -13.29
N LEU A 467 -21.15 0.89 -12.01
CA LEU A 467 -20.37 0.34 -10.90
C LEU A 467 -20.70 -1.16 -10.70
N PRO A 468 -19.71 -2.08 -10.72
CA PRO A 468 -19.97 -3.51 -10.59
C PRO A 468 -20.62 -3.85 -9.25
N VAL A 469 -21.60 -4.74 -9.26
CA VAL A 469 -22.38 -5.13 -8.07
C VAL A 469 -21.67 -6.21 -7.24
N ASN A 470 -20.71 -6.94 -7.82
CA ASN A 470 -19.91 -7.95 -7.13
C ASN A 470 -18.54 -8.17 -7.80
N LYS A 471 -17.70 -9.02 -7.18
CA LYS A 471 -16.34 -9.32 -7.67
C LYS A 471 -16.33 -10.00 -9.04
N ASN A 472 -17.29 -10.88 -9.35
CA ASN A 472 -17.32 -11.60 -10.63
C ASN A 472 -17.53 -10.66 -11.81
N GLU A 473 -18.41 -9.67 -11.65
CA GLU A 473 -18.62 -8.61 -12.64
C GLU A 473 -17.38 -7.72 -12.81
N LEU A 474 -16.76 -7.30 -11.70
CA LEU A 474 -15.51 -6.55 -11.71
C LEU A 474 -14.38 -7.34 -12.42
N VAL A 475 -14.23 -8.63 -12.16
CA VAL A 475 -13.27 -9.50 -12.84
C VAL A 475 -13.58 -9.63 -14.33
N SER A 476 -14.86 -9.65 -14.71
CA SER A 476 -15.28 -9.60 -16.13
C SER A 476 -14.86 -8.27 -16.79
N MET A 477 -15.08 -7.14 -16.13
CA MET A 477 -14.64 -5.81 -16.59
C MET A 477 -13.11 -5.71 -16.71
N VAL A 478 -12.35 -6.30 -15.78
CA VAL A 478 -10.87 -6.34 -15.86
C VAL A 478 -10.41 -7.25 -17.02
N ARG A 479 -11.10 -8.37 -17.26
CA ARG A 479 -10.78 -9.29 -18.38
C ARG A 479 -11.13 -8.72 -19.76
N ASN A 480 -12.16 -7.88 -19.86
CA ASN A 480 -12.54 -7.23 -21.13
C ASN A 480 -11.90 -5.83 -21.34
N GLY A 481 -11.15 -5.33 -20.36
CA GLY A 481 -10.40 -4.07 -20.43
C GLY A 481 -11.15 -2.81 -19.97
N SER A 482 -12.46 -2.89 -19.74
CA SER A 482 -13.27 -1.75 -19.26
C SER A 482 -13.02 -1.37 -17.78
N ALA A 483 -12.28 -2.20 -17.05
CA ALA A 483 -11.70 -1.89 -15.76
C ALA A 483 -10.18 -2.18 -15.72
N ILE A 484 -9.45 -1.41 -14.90
CA ILE A 484 -8.01 -1.59 -14.66
C ILE A 484 -7.69 -1.52 -13.16
N SER A 485 -6.52 -2.02 -12.75
CA SER A 485 -5.99 -1.76 -11.41
C SER A 485 -5.74 -0.26 -11.20
N PHE A 486 -6.01 0.22 -9.97
CA PHE A 486 -6.00 1.64 -9.65
C PHE A 486 -4.66 2.32 -9.92
N HIS A 487 -4.73 3.45 -10.62
CA HIS A 487 -3.60 4.24 -11.10
C HIS A 487 -2.62 3.48 -12.03
N LYS A 488 -3.02 2.39 -12.70
CA LYS A 488 -2.15 1.70 -13.69
C LYS A 488 -1.60 2.65 -14.78
N LYS A 489 -2.30 3.74 -15.11
CA LYS A 489 -1.87 4.78 -16.08
C LYS A 489 -1.29 6.06 -15.42
N VAL A 490 -0.94 6.00 -14.13
CA VAL A 490 -0.43 7.15 -13.33
C VAL A 490 0.77 6.76 -12.44
N CYS A 491 0.71 5.62 -11.76
CA CYS A 491 1.83 4.99 -11.04
C CYS A 491 1.56 3.48 -10.92
N PRO A 492 2.09 2.62 -11.81
CA PRO A 492 1.84 1.19 -11.80
C PRO A 492 2.18 0.48 -10.49
N GLY A 493 3.25 0.90 -9.82
CA GLY A 493 3.72 0.30 -8.56
C GLY A 493 2.98 0.76 -7.30
N CYS A 494 2.48 2.00 -7.24
CA CYS A 494 2.02 2.63 -5.99
C CYS A 494 0.88 1.87 -5.31
N HIS A 495 -0.07 1.31 -6.07
CA HIS A 495 -1.21 0.58 -5.53
C HIS A 495 -1.25 -0.89 -5.99
N ASN A 496 -0.11 -1.46 -6.44
CA ASN A 496 -0.05 -2.87 -6.81
C ASN A 496 -0.20 -3.75 -5.55
N VAL A 497 -1.34 -4.41 -5.43
CA VAL A 497 -1.67 -5.28 -4.29
C VAL A 497 -0.86 -6.58 -4.39
N PRO A 498 -0.23 -7.07 -3.30
CA PRO A 498 0.38 -8.39 -3.26
C PRO A 498 -0.58 -9.49 -3.73
N LYS A 499 -0.13 -10.34 -4.66
CA LYS A 499 -0.93 -11.39 -5.31
C LYS A 499 -2.17 -10.89 -6.07
N SER A 500 -2.10 -9.71 -6.67
CA SER A 500 -3.21 -9.09 -7.43
C SER A 500 -3.72 -9.94 -8.61
N LYS A 501 -2.84 -10.66 -9.32
CA LYS A 501 -3.23 -11.56 -10.42
C LYS A 501 -4.00 -12.77 -9.90
N GLU A 502 -3.51 -13.38 -8.83
CA GLU A 502 -4.13 -14.53 -8.16
C GLU A 502 -5.47 -14.13 -7.50
N TRP A 503 -5.57 -12.92 -6.93
CA TRP A 503 -6.81 -12.39 -6.38
C TRP A 503 -7.92 -12.30 -7.43
N LEU A 504 -7.60 -11.85 -8.67
CA LEU A 504 -8.54 -11.78 -9.79
C LEU A 504 -8.99 -13.16 -10.30
N ASN A 505 -8.15 -14.19 -10.14
CA ASN A 505 -8.47 -15.56 -10.54
C ASN A 505 -9.07 -16.41 -9.41
N THR A 506 -8.97 -15.96 -8.16
CA THR A 506 -9.60 -16.59 -7.01
C THR A 506 -11.11 -16.38 -7.05
N ALA A 507 -11.83 -17.46 -7.37
CA ALA A 507 -13.28 -17.52 -7.30
C ALA A 507 -13.78 -17.13 -5.89
N PRO A 508 -15.00 -16.57 -5.76
CA PRO A 508 -15.63 -16.37 -4.46
C PRO A 508 -15.65 -17.67 -3.65
N SER A 509 -15.50 -17.57 -2.33
CA SER A 509 -15.60 -18.74 -1.44
C SER A 509 -16.89 -19.54 -1.71
N ALA A 510 -16.83 -20.87 -1.66
CA ALA A 510 -17.98 -21.74 -1.89
C ALA A 510 -19.16 -21.50 -0.92
N SER A 511 -18.90 -20.83 0.22
CA SER A 511 -19.91 -20.40 1.20
C SER A 511 -20.39 -18.95 1.01
N ALA A 512 -19.92 -18.26 -0.04
CA ALA A 512 -20.07 -16.82 -0.30
C ALA A 512 -19.62 -15.88 0.84
N GLN A 513 -18.85 -16.39 1.82
CA GLN A 513 -18.36 -15.63 2.97
C GLN A 513 -17.00 -14.99 2.69
N MET A 514 -16.89 -13.69 2.95
CA MET A 514 -15.62 -12.94 2.94
C MET A 514 -14.57 -13.54 3.88
N ARG A 515 -13.32 -13.58 3.41
CA ARG A 515 -12.13 -14.14 4.09
C ARG A 515 -10.88 -13.31 3.81
N VAL A 516 -9.84 -13.55 4.61
CA VAL A 516 -8.48 -13.06 4.33
C VAL A 516 -7.85 -13.95 3.26
N PHE A 517 -7.71 -13.42 2.05
CA PHE A 517 -7.06 -14.08 0.92
C PHE A 517 -5.55 -14.22 1.11
N HIS A 518 -4.89 -13.16 1.57
CA HIS A 518 -3.44 -13.13 1.73
C HIS A 518 -3.01 -12.12 2.80
N ILE A 519 -1.89 -12.41 3.49
CA ILE A 519 -1.29 -11.52 4.49
C ILE A 519 -0.02 -10.89 3.88
N GLY A 520 -0.14 -9.63 3.47
CA GLY A 520 0.97 -8.85 2.91
C GLY A 520 1.79 -8.09 3.96
N LYS A 521 2.94 -7.57 3.52
CA LYS A 521 3.83 -6.65 4.25
C LYS A 521 4.31 -5.53 3.31
N ARG A 522 4.39 -4.30 3.81
CA ARG A 522 4.89 -3.13 3.06
C ARG A 522 6.42 -3.10 3.02
N THR A 523 7.03 -4.14 2.45
CA THR A 523 8.48 -4.39 2.44
C THR A 523 8.93 -4.97 1.11
N GLY A 524 10.21 -4.79 0.75
CA GLY A 524 10.77 -5.27 -0.53
C GLY A 524 10.07 -4.59 -1.71
N TYR A 525 9.61 -5.36 -2.69
CA TYR A 525 8.86 -4.83 -3.85
C TYR A 525 7.64 -3.99 -3.45
N PHE A 526 7.00 -4.27 -2.31
CA PHE A 526 5.83 -3.55 -1.81
C PHE A 526 6.18 -2.45 -0.80
N VAL A 527 7.44 -2.01 -0.70
CA VAL A 527 7.87 -0.98 0.29
C VAL A 527 7.20 0.38 0.08
N HIS A 528 6.80 0.70 -1.15
CA HIS A 528 6.08 1.94 -1.48
C HIS A 528 4.58 1.74 -1.75
N TRP A 529 4.01 0.61 -1.33
CA TRP A 529 2.59 0.32 -1.49
C TRP A 529 1.73 1.26 -0.64
N GLU A 530 0.72 1.88 -1.24
CA GLU A 530 -0.34 2.69 -0.60
C GLU A 530 -1.68 1.93 -0.63
N PRO A 531 -1.93 0.99 0.31
CA PRO A 531 -3.22 0.33 0.45
C PRO A 531 -4.30 1.25 1.05
N ILE A 532 -5.55 0.98 0.73
CA ILE A 532 -6.72 1.46 1.49
C ILE A 532 -7.32 0.28 2.25
N PHE A 533 -7.67 0.49 3.51
CA PHE A 533 -7.99 -0.59 4.44
C PHE A 533 -9.05 -0.21 5.47
N ILE A 534 -9.78 -1.22 5.95
CA ILE A 534 -10.49 -1.14 7.23
C ILE A 534 -9.45 -1.32 8.34
N GLY A 535 -9.37 -0.34 9.22
CA GLY A 535 -8.51 -0.31 10.40
C GLY A 535 -9.31 0.10 11.63
N THR A 536 -8.62 0.62 12.64
CA THR A 536 -9.22 1.14 13.89
C THR A 536 -8.82 2.59 14.11
N ASN A 537 -9.26 3.20 15.22
CA ASN A 537 -8.73 4.50 15.67
C ASN A 537 -7.35 4.42 16.37
N HIS A 538 -6.79 3.22 16.60
CA HIS A 538 -5.47 3.05 17.22
C HIS A 538 -4.30 3.08 16.23
N ASP A 539 -4.55 2.86 14.94
CA ASP A 539 -3.49 2.84 13.92
C ASP A 539 -2.82 4.23 13.75
N PRO A 540 -1.61 4.30 13.19
CA PRO A 540 -0.92 5.57 12.94
C PRO A 540 -1.79 6.59 12.18
N PHE A 541 -1.83 7.83 12.66
CA PHE A 541 -2.46 8.95 11.96
C PHE A 541 -1.64 9.39 10.73
N TYR A 542 -2.29 10.08 9.79
CA TYR A 542 -1.61 10.68 8.64
C TYR A 542 -0.85 11.95 9.07
N ASP A 543 0.28 12.27 8.43
CA ASP A 543 1.03 13.49 8.77
C ASP A 543 0.32 14.75 8.23
N GLU A 544 -0.18 15.58 9.14
CA GLU A 544 -1.01 16.75 8.84
C GLU A 544 -0.25 17.90 8.16
N ARG A 545 1.08 17.83 8.06
CA ARG A 545 1.92 18.79 7.32
C ARG A 545 1.90 18.54 5.80
N LEU A 546 1.34 17.42 5.34
CA LEU A 546 1.27 17.05 3.93
C LEU A 546 -0.06 17.45 3.28
N SER A 547 0.03 17.95 2.05
CA SER A 547 -1.11 18.39 1.23
C SER A 547 -1.25 17.53 -0.02
N TRP A 548 -2.46 17.47 -0.58
CA TRP A 548 -2.76 16.67 -1.77
C TRP A 548 -1.92 17.08 -2.99
N GLU A 549 -1.61 18.37 -3.15
CA GLU A 549 -0.76 18.86 -4.24
C GLU A 549 0.65 18.26 -4.16
N GLY A 550 1.17 18.08 -2.94
CA GLY A 550 2.49 17.53 -2.66
C GLY A 550 2.69 16.06 -3.04
N LYS A 551 1.60 15.27 -3.12
CA LYS A 551 1.63 13.80 -3.21
C LYS A 551 2.32 13.14 -2.00
N SER A 552 2.42 11.81 -2.04
CA SER A 552 3.07 10.98 -1.00
C SER A 552 2.46 11.17 0.39
N ASP A 553 1.23 11.67 0.45
CA ASP A 553 0.50 12.04 1.66
C ASP A 553 0.13 10.84 2.56
N LYS A 554 0.20 9.61 2.04
CA LYS A 554 -0.05 8.36 2.80
C LYS A 554 1.25 7.61 3.14
N MET A 555 2.38 7.97 2.51
CA MET A 555 3.65 7.23 2.61
C MET A 555 4.28 7.28 4.00
N THR A 556 4.13 8.39 4.72
CA THR A 556 4.62 8.55 6.11
C THR A 556 3.86 7.67 7.10
N GLN A 557 2.55 7.51 6.91
CA GLN A 557 1.75 6.51 7.63
C GLN A 557 2.20 5.09 7.26
N GLY A 558 2.40 4.81 5.97
CA GLY A 558 2.88 3.53 5.46
C GLY A 558 4.23 3.08 6.06
N TYR A 559 5.18 4.01 6.23
CA TYR A 559 6.43 3.74 6.95
C TYR A 559 6.16 3.32 8.40
N THR A 560 5.32 4.07 9.11
CA THR A 560 5.01 3.80 10.52
C THR A 560 4.34 2.44 10.71
N LEU A 561 3.36 2.10 9.87
CA LEU A 561 2.74 0.77 9.81
C LEU A 561 3.78 -0.34 9.59
N CYS A 562 4.75 -0.13 8.68
CA CYS A 562 5.82 -1.10 8.40
C CYS A 562 6.74 -1.33 9.61
N VAL A 563 7.18 -0.25 10.28
CA VAL A 563 8.08 -0.37 11.44
C VAL A 563 7.39 -1.06 12.61
N LEU A 564 6.11 -0.75 12.86
CA LEU A 564 5.25 -1.38 13.86
C LEU A 564 4.77 -2.80 13.49
N ASP A 565 5.35 -3.42 12.45
CA ASP A 565 5.08 -4.80 12.00
C ASP A 565 3.62 -5.10 11.63
N TYR A 566 2.89 -4.12 11.10
CA TYR A 566 1.50 -4.34 10.69
C TYR A 566 1.38 -5.44 9.63
N GLU A 567 0.33 -6.25 9.75
CA GLU A 567 -0.07 -7.22 8.75
C GLU A 567 -1.20 -6.66 7.88
N PHE A 568 -1.02 -6.76 6.56
CA PHE A 568 -1.98 -6.26 5.58
C PHE A 568 -2.84 -7.43 5.09
N HIS A 569 -3.99 -7.63 5.74
CA HIS A 569 -4.91 -8.75 5.52
C HIS A 569 -5.79 -8.43 4.31
N ILE A 570 -5.34 -8.83 3.12
CA ILE A 570 -6.05 -8.60 1.85
C ILE A 570 -7.32 -9.46 1.84
N LEU A 571 -8.47 -8.83 1.65
CA LEU A 571 -9.78 -9.49 1.66
C LEU A 571 -10.09 -10.12 0.29
N ASP A 572 -10.78 -11.26 0.27
CA ASP A 572 -11.03 -12.03 -0.96
C ASP A 572 -12.17 -11.49 -1.84
N SER A 573 -13.24 -10.94 -1.23
CA SER A 573 -14.41 -10.35 -1.90
C SER A 573 -14.39 -8.82 -1.99
N ALA A 574 -13.76 -8.14 -1.02
CA ALA A 574 -13.85 -6.68 -0.87
C ALA A 574 -13.02 -5.90 -1.90
N PHE A 575 -13.60 -4.86 -2.47
CA PHE A 575 -12.93 -3.96 -3.39
C PHE A 575 -13.42 -2.51 -3.29
N LEU A 576 -12.64 -1.59 -3.84
CA LEU A 576 -12.99 -0.19 -4.07
C LEU A 576 -12.96 0.10 -5.57
N VAL A 577 -13.96 0.81 -6.06
CA VAL A 577 -14.05 1.30 -7.44
C VAL A 577 -13.95 2.81 -7.44
N HIS A 578 -12.93 3.35 -8.09
CA HIS A 578 -12.84 4.78 -8.35
C HIS A 578 -13.95 5.24 -9.30
N LYS A 579 -14.46 6.46 -9.08
CA LYS A 579 -15.47 7.12 -9.90
C LYS A 579 -15.19 6.91 -11.41
N PRO A 580 -16.18 6.47 -12.23
CA PRO A 580 -15.96 6.15 -13.64
C PRO A 580 -15.20 7.24 -14.40
N GLY A 581 -14.11 6.85 -15.06
CA GLY A 581 -13.16 7.73 -15.73
C GLY A 581 -11.73 7.48 -15.30
N ILE A 582 -11.06 6.53 -15.97
CA ILE A 582 -9.63 6.22 -15.81
C ILE A 582 -8.77 7.49 -15.81
N LYS A 583 -8.05 7.72 -14.71
CA LYS A 583 -7.08 8.80 -14.56
C LYS A 583 -5.84 8.50 -15.42
N THR A 584 -5.37 9.53 -16.11
CA THR A 584 -4.15 9.49 -16.93
C THR A 584 -3.13 10.50 -16.39
N LEU A 585 -1.84 10.18 -16.54
CA LEU A 585 -0.76 11.05 -16.07
C LEU A 585 -0.76 12.40 -16.83
N LYS A 586 -1.17 13.47 -16.15
CA LYS A 586 -1.10 14.84 -16.65
C LYS A 586 0.15 15.53 -16.11
N LYS A 587 1.02 16.01 -17.01
CA LYS A 587 2.21 16.79 -16.63
C LYS A 587 1.79 18.17 -16.12
N ASP A 588 2.15 18.49 -14.89
CA ASP A 588 1.88 19.76 -14.21
C ASP A 588 3.17 20.25 -13.53
N PRO A 589 3.88 21.23 -14.11
CA PRO A 589 5.12 21.76 -13.54
C PRO A 589 4.93 22.47 -12.19
N ALA A 590 3.76 23.08 -11.96
CA ALA A 590 3.47 23.76 -10.69
C ALA A 590 3.27 22.74 -9.57
N ARG A 591 2.53 21.65 -9.83
CA ARG A 591 2.40 20.53 -8.90
C ARG A 591 3.70 19.76 -8.72
N ALA A 592 4.53 19.62 -9.76
CA ALA A 592 5.87 19.03 -9.62
C ALA A 592 6.74 19.83 -8.64
N ALA A 593 6.75 21.17 -8.74
CA ALA A 593 7.47 22.03 -7.81
C ALA A 593 6.92 22.02 -6.37
N LEU A 594 5.62 21.75 -6.18
CA LEU A 594 5.04 21.50 -4.85
C LEU A 594 5.46 20.13 -4.31
N SER A 595 5.42 19.09 -5.14
CA SER A 595 5.81 17.72 -4.76
C SER A 595 7.30 17.62 -4.40
N ALA A 596 8.18 18.33 -5.10
CA ALA A 596 9.59 18.45 -4.72
C ALA A 596 9.79 19.07 -3.33
N LYS A 597 8.96 20.06 -2.94
CA LYS A 597 8.99 20.66 -1.60
C LYS A 597 8.47 19.70 -0.53
N SER A 598 7.40 18.97 -0.81
CA SER A 598 6.88 17.92 0.08
C SER A 598 7.89 16.79 0.28
N ASN A 599 8.56 16.33 -0.78
CA ASN A 599 9.61 15.32 -0.67
C ASN A 599 10.84 15.82 0.10
N ALA A 600 11.19 17.11 -0.01
CA ALA A 600 12.22 17.74 0.81
C ALA A 600 11.81 17.84 2.30
N LEU A 601 10.55 18.15 2.60
CA LEU A 601 10.00 18.14 3.97
C LEU A 601 10.00 16.71 4.56
N ILE A 602 9.52 15.73 3.78
CA ILE A 602 9.51 14.31 4.16
C ILE A 602 10.92 13.84 4.48
N SER A 603 11.86 13.97 3.54
CA SER A 603 13.21 13.41 3.68
C SER A 603 14.07 14.09 4.76
N ARG A 604 13.90 15.40 4.98
CA ARG A 604 14.76 16.19 5.89
C ARG A 604 14.18 16.43 7.28
N VAL A 605 12.86 16.26 7.46
CA VAL A 605 12.17 16.55 8.73
C VAL A 605 11.34 15.35 9.18
N ILE A 606 10.31 14.98 8.41
CA ILE A 606 9.32 13.99 8.86
C ILE A 606 9.95 12.59 9.03
N PHE A 607 10.73 12.13 8.07
CA PHE A 607 11.34 10.79 8.13
C PHE A 607 12.37 10.67 9.27
N PRO A 608 13.26 11.65 9.53
CA PRO A 608 14.03 11.71 10.78
C PRO A 608 13.18 11.65 12.05
N GLU A 609 12.10 12.43 12.15
CA GLU A 609 11.21 12.41 13.32
C GLU A 609 10.53 11.06 13.52
N LEU A 610 10.00 10.43 12.46
CA LEU A 610 9.37 9.11 12.53
C LEU A 610 10.36 8.03 12.99
N LYS A 611 11.64 8.12 12.62
CA LYS A 611 12.69 7.23 13.13
C LYS A 611 12.94 7.37 14.63
N VAL A 612 12.74 8.55 15.19
CA VAL A 612 12.86 8.80 16.64
C VAL A 612 11.59 8.35 17.37
N LEU A 613 10.41 8.61 16.80
CA LEU A 613 9.11 8.30 17.41
C LEU A 613 8.76 6.81 17.39
N TYR A 614 9.11 6.10 16.32
CA TYR A 614 8.70 4.70 16.09
C TYR A 614 9.87 3.73 15.88
N GLY A 615 11.11 4.23 15.82
CA GLY A 615 12.31 3.42 15.56
C GLY A 615 12.55 3.12 14.08
N THR A 616 13.39 2.12 13.81
CA THR A 616 13.78 1.71 12.45
C THR A 616 13.70 0.21 12.27
N ARG A 617 13.17 -0.24 11.12
CA ARG A 617 13.12 -1.65 10.72
C ARG A 617 13.71 -1.84 9.31
N ARG A 618 14.51 -2.89 9.12
CA ARG A 618 15.10 -3.23 7.82
C ARG A 618 13.99 -3.51 6.80
N GLY A 619 14.08 -2.91 5.61
CA GLY A 619 13.10 -3.07 4.54
C GLY A 619 11.89 -2.14 4.60
N CYS A 620 11.80 -1.24 5.60
CA CYS A 620 10.78 -0.19 5.67
C CYS A 620 11.34 1.15 5.18
N ALA A 621 10.61 1.82 4.29
CA ALA A 621 10.87 3.19 3.85
C ALA A 621 9.55 3.99 3.76
N VAL A 622 9.68 5.30 3.52
CA VAL A 622 8.57 6.20 3.12
C VAL A 622 8.43 6.10 1.61
#